data_AF-A0A6P0UFA7-F1
#
_entry.id   AF-A0A6P0UFA7-F1
#
_cell.length_a   1.000
_cell.length_b   1.000
_cell.length_c   1.000
_cell.angle_alpha   90.00
_cell.angle_beta   90.00
_cell.angle_gamma   90.00
#
_symmetry.space_group_name_H-M   'P 1'
#
loop_
_entity.id
_entity.type
_entity.pdbx_description
1 polymer ?
#
loop_
_entity_poly.entity_id
_entity_poly.type
_entity_poly.pdbx_seq_one_letter_code
_entity_poly.pdbx_strand_id
1 'polypeptide(L)'
;MQRLEIFNQYRSLLFAIAYRMLGSNADAEDMVQEAWIRWQSTQTVVQSPKAFLSSIITRLCIDRLRLARVQREKYVGIWLQEPLMTATMGQSEDQAELAESLSFA
;
A
#
# COMPACT_ATOMS: atom_id res chain seq x y z
N MET A 1 -1.75 -10.43 24.46
CA MET A 1 -0.33 -10.48 24.03
C MET A 1 -0.09 -11.56 22.98
N GLN A 2 -0.50 -12.83 23.19
CA GLN A 2 -0.23 -13.95 22.27
C GLN A 2 -0.55 -13.72 20.78
N ARG A 3 -1.67 -13.06 20.43
CA ARG A 3 -2.03 -12.77 19.03
C ARG A 3 -1.05 -11.84 18.33
N LEU A 4 -0.53 -10.84 19.06
CA LEU A 4 0.43 -9.87 18.53
C LEU A 4 1.77 -10.54 18.25
N GLU A 5 2.23 -11.41 19.14
CA GLU A 5 3.47 -12.17 18.97
C GLU A 5 3.40 -13.09 17.74
N ILE A 6 2.30 -13.85 17.61
CA ILE A 6 2.06 -14.71 16.45
C ILE A 6 2.04 -13.88 15.16
N PHE A 7 1.36 -12.73 15.15
CA PHE A 7 1.32 -11.88 13.96
C PHE A 7 2.70 -11.31 13.62
N ASN A 8 3.42 -10.79 14.61
CA ASN A 8 4.75 -10.21 14.43
C ASN A 8 5.77 -11.24 13.91
N GLN A 9 5.65 -12.52 14.31
CA GLN A 9 6.45 -13.61 13.75
C GLN A 9 6.34 -13.70 12.22
N TYR A 10 5.18 -13.37 11.64
CA TYR A 10 4.94 -13.44 10.20
C TYR A 10 4.88 -12.07 9.51
N ARG A 11 4.99 -10.95 10.23
CA ARG A 11 4.84 -9.60 9.65
C ARG A 11 5.74 -9.35 8.45
N SER A 12 7.01 -9.76 8.51
CA SER A 12 7.95 -9.64 7.39
C SER A 12 7.52 -10.48 6.17
N LEU A 13 7.03 -11.70 6.39
CA LEU A 13 6.49 -12.55 5.32
C LEU A 13 5.25 -11.92 4.67
N LEU A 14 4.30 -11.42 5.47
CA LEU A 14 3.08 -10.79 4.95
C LEU A 14 3.40 -9.54 4.14
N PHE A 15 4.31 -8.71 4.64
CA PHE A 15 4.81 -7.55 3.92
C PHE A 15 5.47 -7.94 2.58
N ALA A 16 6.35 -8.95 2.59
CA ALA A 16 7.02 -9.40 1.37
C ALA A 16 6.05 -9.96 0.31
N ILE A 17 4.97 -10.63 0.74
CA ILE A 17 3.90 -11.08 -0.17
C ILE A 17 3.18 -9.86 -0.75
N ALA A 18 2.71 -8.94 0.10
CA ALA A 18 1.95 -7.78 -0.33
C ALA A 18 2.76 -6.86 -1.25
N TYR A 19 4.02 -6.59 -0.90
CA TYR A 19 4.92 -5.78 -1.70
C TYR A 19 5.17 -6.38 -3.09
N ARG A 20 5.34 -7.71 -3.19
CA ARG A 20 5.51 -8.38 -4.48
C ARG A 20 4.25 -8.35 -5.35
N MET A 21 3.07 -8.37 -4.73
CA MET A 21 1.79 -8.32 -5.45
C MET A 21 1.41 -6.90 -5.90
N LEU A 22 1.71 -5.89 -5.08
CA LEU A 22 1.23 -4.52 -5.26
C LEU A 22 2.29 -3.59 -5.86
N GLY A 23 3.58 -3.90 -5.67
CA GLY A 23 4.70 -3.08 -6.16
C GLY A 23 4.89 -1.75 -5.42
N SER A 24 4.14 -1.51 -4.34
CA SER A 24 4.10 -0.26 -3.58
C SER A 24 4.36 -0.53 -2.11
N ASN A 25 5.28 0.24 -1.50
CA ASN A 25 5.56 0.13 -0.06
C ASN A 25 4.33 0.51 0.76
N ALA A 26 3.71 1.65 0.43
CA ALA A 26 2.54 2.16 1.15
C ALA A 26 1.38 1.16 1.10
N ASP A 27 1.01 0.68 -0.09
CA ASP A 27 -0.09 -0.28 -0.20
C ASP A 27 0.22 -1.60 0.51
N ALA A 28 1.49 -2.04 0.51
CA ALA A 28 1.90 -3.24 1.22
C ALA A 28 1.76 -3.08 2.75
N GLU A 29 2.19 -1.95 3.30
CA GLU A 29 2.01 -1.65 4.73
C GLU A 29 0.53 -1.58 5.11
N ASP A 30 -0.28 -0.92 4.29
CA ASP A 30 -1.73 -0.81 4.51
C ASP A 30 -2.39 -2.19 4.53
N MET A 31 -2.04 -3.09 3.60
CA MET A 31 -2.59 -4.45 3.60
C MET A 31 -2.12 -5.27 4.81
N VAL A 32 -0.89 -5.06 5.30
CA VAL A 32 -0.43 -5.70 6.54
C VAL A 32 -1.20 -5.19 7.75
N GLN A 33 -1.51 -3.89 7.82
CA GLN A 33 -2.35 -3.33 8.89
C GLN A 33 -3.78 -3.87 8.85
N GLU A 34 -4.40 -3.91 7.66
CA GLU A 34 -5.72 -4.50 7.47
C GLU A 34 -5.74 -5.99 7.85
N ALA A 35 -4.67 -6.74 7.50
CA ALA A 35 -4.53 -8.14 7.91
C ALA A 35 -4.46 -8.29 9.44
N TRP A 36 -3.80 -7.37 10.14
CA TRP A 36 -3.77 -7.35 11.61
C TRP A 36 -5.17 -7.14 12.22
N ILE A 37 -5.96 -6.22 11.67
CA ILE A 37 -7.34 -5.98 12.13
C ILE A 37 -8.19 -7.25 11.97
N ARG A 38 -8.10 -7.92 10.82
CA ARG A 38 -8.81 -9.20 10.56
C ARG A 38 -8.33 -10.35 11.44
N TRP A 39 -7.04 -10.39 11.75
CA TRP A 39 -6.48 -11.37 12.67
C TRP A 39 -7.01 -11.18 14.10
N GLN A 40 -7.13 -9.93 14.54
CA GLN A 40 -7.70 -9.64 15.87
C GLN A 40 -9.18 -10.00 15.96
N SER A 41 -9.97 -9.80 14.90
CA SER A 41 -11.41 -10.11 14.89
C SER A 41 -11.74 -11.59 14.69
N THR A 42 -10.74 -12.44 14.41
CA THR A 42 -10.95 -13.88 14.21
C THR A 42 -11.31 -14.58 15.55
N GLN A 43 -12.53 -15.10 15.66
CA GLN A 43 -13.02 -15.78 16.88
C GLN A 43 -12.70 -17.28 16.92
N THR A 44 -12.32 -17.87 15.79
CA THR A 44 -12.04 -19.30 15.67
C THR A 44 -10.60 -19.64 16.04
N VAL A 45 -10.38 -20.88 16.49
CA VAL A 45 -9.02 -21.40 16.74
C VAL A 45 -8.35 -21.69 15.41
N VAL A 46 -7.31 -20.92 15.10
CA VAL A 46 -6.53 -21.07 13.86
C VAL A 46 -5.39 -22.07 14.10
N GLN A 47 -5.49 -23.24 13.45
CA GLN A 47 -4.51 -24.32 13.56
C GLN A 47 -3.15 -23.97 12.92
N SER A 48 -3.16 -23.22 11.82
CA SER A 48 -1.94 -22.77 11.14
C SER A 48 -1.98 -21.25 10.89
N PRO A 49 -1.41 -20.44 11.81
CA PRO A 49 -1.39 -19.00 11.67
C PRO A 49 -0.71 -18.53 10.39
N LYS A 50 0.41 -19.19 9.99
CA LYS A 50 1.13 -18.87 8.75
C LYS A 50 0.24 -19.00 7.52
N ALA A 51 -0.45 -20.14 7.38
CA ALA A 51 -1.31 -20.40 6.22
C ALA A 51 -2.51 -19.44 6.21
N PHE A 52 -3.11 -19.21 7.39
CA PHE A 52 -4.25 -18.33 7.54
C PHE A 52 -3.92 -16.88 7.18
N LEU A 53 -2.85 -16.32 7.77
CA LEU A 53 -2.42 -14.95 7.52
C LEU A 53 -1.94 -14.74 6.08
N SER A 54 -1.21 -15.70 5.51
CA SER A 54 -0.80 -15.66 4.09
C SER A 54 -2.03 -15.66 3.16
N SER A 55 -3.08 -16.39 3.53
CA SER A 55 -4.33 -16.40 2.77
C SER A 55 -5.11 -15.08 2.90
N ILE A 56 -5.11 -14.46 4.09
CA ILE A 56 -5.73 -13.14 4.30
C ILE A 56 -5.02 -12.08 3.45
N ILE A 57 -3.70 -11.96 3.58
CA ILE A 57 -2.95 -10.90 2.90
C ILE A 57 -3.05 -11.02 1.38
N THR A 58 -3.04 -12.24 0.85
CA THR A 58 -3.19 -12.49 -0.60
C THR A 58 -4.55 -12.01 -1.10
N ARG A 59 -5.64 -12.30 -0.38
CA ARG A 59 -6.99 -11.86 -0.75
C ARG A 59 -7.12 -10.34 -0.69
N LEU A 60 -6.59 -9.72 0.36
CA LEU A 60 -6.53 -8.27 0.50
C LEU A 60 -5.84 -7.60 -0.69
N CYS A 61 -4.69 -8.13 -1.11
CA CYS A 61 -3.95 -7.61 -2.26
C CYS A 61 -4.73 -7.78 -3.57
N ILE A 62 -5.40 -8.93 -3.78
CA ILE A 62 -6.25 -9.15 -4.96
C ILE A 62 -7.39 -8.14 -5.01
N ASP A 63 -8.05 -7.89 -3.87
CA ASP A 63 -9.14 -6.92 -3.78
C ASP A 63 -8.65 -5.49 -4.05
N ARG A 64 -7.48 -5.11 -3.50
CA ARG A 64 -6.83 -3.83 -3.78
C ARG A 64 -6.54 -3.63 -5.28
N LEU A 65 -5.99 -4.65 -5.94
CA LEU A 65 -5.73 -4.62 -7.39
C LEU A 65 -7.01 -4.48 -8.21
N ARG A 66 -8.09 -5.18 -7.83
CA ARG A 66 -9.41 -5.05 -8.47
C ARG A 66 -9.98 -3.64 -8.31
N LEU A 67 -9.90 -3.06 -7.11
CA LEU A 67 -10.35 -1.70 -6.85
C LEU A 67 -9.57 -0.67 -7.68
N ALA A 68 -8.24 -0.78 -7.73
CA ALA A 68 -7.40 0.08 -8.55
C ALA A 68 -7.73 -0.02 -10.05
N ARG A 69 -8.06 -1.23 -10.53
CA ARG A 69 -8.52 -1.43 -11.91
C ARG A 69 -9.87 -0.75 -12.17
N VAL A 70 -10.86 -0.93 -11.29
CA VAL A 70 -12.18 -0.29 -11.43
C VAL A 70 -12.07 1.23 -11.39
N GLN A 71 -11.19 1.79 -10.57
CA GLN A 71 -10.93 3.25 -10.54
C GLN A 71 -10.36 3.76 -11.87
N ARG A 72 -9.45 3.00 -12.52
CA ARG A 72 -8.96 3.31 -13.87
C ARG A 72 -10.06 3.24 -14.93
N GLU A 73 -10.94 2.24 -14.85
CA GLU A 73 -12.01 2.02 -15.82
C GLU A 73 -13.18 3.02 -15.69
N LYS A 74 -13.44 3.54 -14.48
CA LYS A 74 -14.47 4.58 -14.25
C LYS A 74 -14.03 5.99 -14.66
N TYR A 75 -12.75 6.18 -14.96
CA TYR A 75 -12.23 7.46 -15.46
C TYR A 75 -12.30 7.51 -16.98
N VAL A 76 -13.24 8.29 -17.51
CA VAL A 76 -13.24 8.71 -18.92
C VAL A 76 -12.29 9.91 -19.04
N GLY A 77 -11.00 9.66 -19.35
CA GLY A 77 -9.97 10.69 -19.49
C GLY A 77 -8.54 10.16 -19.34
N ILE A 78 -7.53 10.94 -19.79
CA ILE A 78 -6.10 10.59 -19.67
C ILE A 78 -5.76 10.40 -18.19
N TRP A 79 -5.29 9.20 -17.84
CA TRP A 79 -4.85 8.89 -16.47
C TRP A 79 -3.69 9.80 -16.07
N LEU A 80 -3.93 10.73 -15.15
CA LEU A 80 -2.87 11.50 -14.50
C LEU A 80 -2.41 10.71 -13.27
N GLN A 81 -1.09 10.52 -13.12
CA GLN A 81 -0.55 9.86 -11.93
C GLN A 81 -0.91 10.66 -10.67
N GLU A 82 -1.05 9.97 -9.52
CA GLU A 82 -1.35 10.63 -8.25
C GLU A 82 -0.35 11.77 -8.02
N PRO A 83 -0.83 13.02 -7.80
CA PRO A 83 0.05 14.12 -7.53
C PRO A 83 0.77 13.80 -6.22
N LEU A 84 2.10 13.72 -6.31
CA LEU A 84 2.95 13.68 -5.13
C LEU A 84 2.59 14.94 -4.34
N MET A 85 1.89 14.77 -3.21
CA MET A 85 1.65 15.86 -2.29
C MET A 85 3.00 16.23 -1.69
N THR A 86 3.73 17.13 -2.36
CA THR A 86 4.86 17.82 -1.77
C THR A 86 4.28 18.70 -0.68
N ALA A 87 4.23 18.16 0.54
CA ALA A 87 3.98 18.94 1.73
C ALA A 87 5.16 19.91 1.89
N THR A 88 5.05 21.07 1.27
CA THR A 88 5.89 22.22 1.58
C THR A 88 4.98 23.39 1.86
N MET A 89 4.51 23.43 3.11
CA MET A 89 4.14 24.67 3.75
C MET A 89 5.38 25.58 3.74
N GLY A 90 5.36 26.65 2.96
CA GLY A 90 6.43 27.66 2.99
C GLY A 90 6.67 28.35 1.65
N GLN A 91 5.93 29.43 1.43
CA GLN A 91 6.32 30.68 0.76
C GLN A 91 7.68 30.70 0.02
N SER A 92 7.64 30.98 -1.29
CA SER A 92 8.25 32.16 -1.93
C SER A 92 8.21 31.99 -3.47
N GLU A 93 7.71 33.01 -4.17
CA GLU A 93 7.36 33.02 -5.60
C GLU A 93 8.57 33.03 -6.58
N ASP A 94 9.79 32.79 -6.12
CA ASP A 94 11.01 33.09 -6.92
C ASP A 94 11.67 31.89 -7.61
N GLN A 95 11.10 30.66 -7.57
CA GLN A 95 11.74 29.49 -8.19
C GLN A 95 11.31 29.20 -9.64
N ALA A 96 10.32 29.91 -10.18
CA ALA A 96 9.86 29.69 -11.55
C ALA A 96 10.83 30.23 -12.61
N GLU A 97 11.62 31.27 -12.31
CA GLU A 97 12.49 31.92 -13.31
C GLU A 97 13.81 31.17 -13.60
N LEU A 98 14.23 30.22 -12.75
CA LEU A 98 15.53 29.56 -12.92
C LEU A 98 15.51 28.34 -13.86
N ALA A 99 14.33 27.80 -14.17
CA ALA A 99 14.21 26.57 -14.96
C ALA A 99 14.32 26.77 -16.48
N GLU A 100 14.17 28.02 -16.97
CA GLU A 100 14.15 28.30 -18.41
C GLU A 100 15.55 28.46 -19.04
N SER A 101 16.63 28.49 -18.23
CA SER A 101 18.00 28.75 -18.71
C SER A 101 18.93 27.54 -18.84
N LEU A 102 18.45 26.29 -18.78
CA LEU A 102 19.33 25.09 -18.82
C LEU A 102 19.04 24.06 -19.92
N SER A 103 18.37 24.43 -21.01
CA SER A 103 18.21 23.52 -22.15
C SER A 103 18.98 24.02 -23.38
N PHE A 104 19.95 23.19 -23.82
CA PHE A 104 20.89 23.32 -24.95
C PHE A 104 22.27 23.92 -24.66
N ALA A 105 23.17 23.05 -24.20
CA ALA A 105 24.55 22.95 -24.71
C ALA A 105 24.68 21.63 -25.48
#